data_AF-D9WET5-F1
#
_entry.id   AF-D9WET5-F1
#
_cell.length_a   1.000
_cell.length_b   1.000
_cell.length_c   1.000
_cell.angle_alpha   90.00
_cell.angle_beta   90.00
_cell.angle_gamma   90.00
#
_symmetry.space_group_name_H-M   'P 1'
#
loop_
_entity.id
_entity.type
_entity.pdbx_description
1 polymer ?
#
loop_
_entity_poly.entity_id
_entity_poly.type
_entity_poly.pdbx_seq_one_letter_code
_entity_poly.pdbx_strand_id
1 'polypeptide(L)' 'MATLGAHHKDGEGDGVIKRCEQHTCGGLFLDTSRGRRRRWCSMATCGNKVKKANLKSHLKTPSANG' A
#
# COMPACT_ATOMS: atom_id res chain seq x y z
N MET A 1 23.34 19.15 5.31
CA MET A 1 22.24 19.72 4.48
C MET A 1 21.91 18.67 3.43
N ALA A 2 20.66 18.18 3.41
CA ALA A 2 20.15 17.04 2.63
C ALA A 2 20.47 17.17 1.11
N THR A 3 20.64 16.08 0.35
CA THR A 3 19.50 15.28 -0.14
C THR A 3 19.88 13.81 -0.30
N LEU A 4 19.00 12.94 0.23
CA LEU A 4 19.03 11.50 0.03
C LEU A 4 19.11 11.17 -1.46
N GLY A 5 20.08 10.34 -1.84
CA GLY A 5 20.12 9.72 -3.16
C GLY A 5 18.83 8.93 -3.37
N ALA A 6 17.96 9.43 -4.25
CA ALA A 6 16.90 8.64 -4.82
C ALA A 6 17.55 7.57 -5.69
N HIS A 7 17.86 6.41 -5.10
CA HIS A 7 18.24 5.22 -5.84
C HIS A 7 17.04 4.82 -6.71
N HIS A 8 16.96 5.36 -7.93
CA HIS A 8 16.13 4.80 -8.99
C HIS A 8 16.80 3.47 -9.35
N LYS A 9 16.42 2.40 -8.64
CA LYS A 9 16.75 1.05 -9.08
C LYS A 9 15.75 0.73 -10.17
N ASP A 10 16.14 1.02 -11.41
CA ASP A 10 15.56 0.44 -12.62
C ASP A 10 15.76 -1.06 -12.51
N GLY A 11 14.78 -1.73 -11.91
CA GLY A 11 14.79 -3.17 -11.75
C GLY A 11 14.52 -3.80 -13.11
N GLU A 12 15.57 -4.36 -13.72
CA GLU A 12 15.53 -5.29 -14.86
C GLU A 12 14.85 -6.64 -14.47
N GLY A 13 13.76 -6.57 -13.72
CA GLY A 13 13.01 -7.74 -13.26
C GLY A 13 11.67 -7.76 -13.96
N ASP A 14 11.26 -8.96 -14.39
CA ASP A 14 9.94 -9.27 -14.95
C ASP A 14 8.84 -8.78 -13.99
N GLY A 15 8.46 -7.52 -14.20
CA GLY A 15 7.47 -6.83 -13.41
C GLY A 15 6.12 -7.45 -13.67
N VAL A 16 5.44 -7.87 -12.62
CA VAL A 16 4.08 -8.44 -12.74
C VAL A 16 3.06 -7.35 -12.50
N ILE A 17 2.08 -7.24 -13.40
CA ILE A 17 0.93 -6.36 -13.17
C ILE A 17 0.00 -7.06 -12.18
N LYS A 18 -0.26 -6.41 -11.06
CA LYS A 18 -1.20 -6.88 -10.02
C LYS A 18 -2.31 -5.87 -9.83
N ARG A 19 -3.49 -6.36 -9.43
CA ARG A 19 -4.58 -5.51 -8.94
C ARG A 19 -4.30 -5.11 -7.50
N CYS A 20 -4.67 -3.87 -7.17
CA CYS A 20 -4.67 -3.41 -5.81
C CYS A 20 -5.65 -4.26 -4.99
N GLU A 21 -5.20 -4.77 -3.85
CA GLU A 21 -6.01 -5.60 -2.95
C GLU A 21 -7.15 -4.78 -2.28
N GLN A 22 -7.16 -3.45 -2.46
CA GLN A 22 -8.15 -2.56 -1.89
C GLN A 22 -9.39 -2.59 -2.78
N HIS A 23 -10.46 -3.17 -2.25
CA HIS A 23 -11.75 -3.38 -2.92
C HIS A 23 -12.37 -2.09 -3.49
N THR A 24 -12.07 -0.93 -2.89
CA THR A 24 -12.54 0.39 -3.37
C THR A 24 -11.59 1.10 -4.33
N CYS A 25 -10.36 0.60 -4.53
CA CYS A 25 -9.30 1.29 -5.27
C CYS A 25 -9.34 0.92 -6.76
N GLY A 26 -9.65 -0.35 -7.10
CA GLY A 26 -9.76 -0.84 -8.50
C GLY A 26 -8.49 -0.74 -9.36
N GLY A 27 -7.45 -0.06 -8.89
CA GLY A 27 -6.24 0.23 -9.66
C GLY A 27 -5.32 -0.96 -9.89
N LEU A 28 -4.61 -0.92 -11.01
CA LEU A 28 -3.53 -1.85 -11.36
C LEU A 28 -2.18 -1.23 -11.01
N PHE A 29 -1.18 -2.05 -10.69
CA PHE A 29 0.18 -1.58 -10.46
C PHE A 29 1.21 -2.60 -10.94
N LEU A 30 2.38 -2.09 -11.32
CA LEU A 30 3.53 -2.91 -11.68
C LEU A 30 4.35 -3.22 -10.42
N ASP A 31 4.48 -4.50 -10.11
CA ASP A 31 5.32 -4.99 -9.01
C ASP A 31 6.71 -5.35 -9.55
N THR A 32 7.62 -4.38 -9.51
CA THR A 32 9.03 -4.55 -9.89
C THR A 32 9.93 -4.92 -8.71
N SER A 33 9.35 -5.19 -7.53
CA SER A 33 10.12 -5.51 -6.33
C SER A 33 10.68 -6.93 -6.40
N ARG A 34 11.97 -7.12 -6.05
CA ARG A 34 12.65 -8.43 -6.04
C ARG A 34 11.97 -9.51 -5.20
N GLY A 35 11.06 -9.16 -4.31
CA GLY A 35 10.31 -10.11 -3.48
C GLY A 35 8.82 -10.20 -3.79
N ARG A 36 8.33 -9.47 -4.81
CA ARG A 36 6.91 -9.38 -5.20
C ARG A 36 5.94 -9.24 -4.02
N ARG A 37 6.38 -8.53 -2.97
CA ARG A 37 5.69 -8.38 -1.68
C ARG A 37 4.73 -7.18 -1.66
N ARG A 38 4.65 -6.44 -2.76
CA ARG A 38 3.76 -5.29 -2.87
C ARG A 38 2.32 -5.77 -3.11
N ARG A 39 1.40 -5.31 -2.26
CA ARG A 39 -0.04 -5.64 -2.29
C ARG A 39 -0.91 -4.47 -2.73
N TRP A 40 -0.36 -3.26 -2.67
CA TRP A 40 -1.08 -2.01 -2.93
C TRP A 40 -0.39 -1.22 -4.04
N CYS A 41 -1.19 -0.55 -4.88
CA CYS A 41 -0.67 0.27 -5.96
C CYS A 41 0.30 1.36 -5.47
N SER A 42 -0.04 2.02 -4.36
CA SER A 42 0.81 2.98 -3.71
C SER A 42 0.60 2.95 -2.20
N MET A 43 1.69 3.12 -1.45
CA MET A 43 1.67 3.25 0.00
C MET A 43 0.90 4.50 0.44
N ALA A 44 1.07 5.61 -0.31
CA ALA A 44 0.40 6.88 -0.03
C ALA A 44 -1.12 6.78 -0.28
N THR A 45 -1.52 6.13 -1.38
CA THR A 45 -2.92 6.10 -1.82
C THR A 45 -3.72 4.98 -1.15
N CYS A 46 -3.30 3.72 -1.31
CA CYS A 46 -4.10 2.57 -0.89
C CYS A 46 -3.51 1.91 0.39
N GLY A 47 -2.18 1.97 0.63
CA GLY A 47 -1.56 1.49 1.88
C GLY A 47 -2.02 2.26 3.15
N ASN A 48 -1.99 3.59 3.11
CA ASN A 48 -2.45 4.43 4.24
C ASN A 48 -3.96 4.32 4.47
N LYS A 49 -4.77 4.14 3.41
CA LYS A 49 -6.22 3.94 3.54
C LYS A 49 -6.53 2.65 4.27
N VAL A 50 -5.88 1.55 3.94
CA VAL A 50 -6.05 0.26 4.65
C VAL A 50 -5.60 0.37 6.10
N LYS A 51 -4.46 1.03 6.37
CA LYS A 51 -4.00 1.28 7.75
C LYS A 51 -5.02 2.10 8.55
N LYS A 52 -5.58 3.16 7.95
CA LYS A 52 -6.65 3.96 8.57
C LYS A 52 -7.95 3.18 8.75
N ALA A 53 -8.32 2.31 7.80
CA ALA A 53 -9.50 1.47 7.91
C ALA A 53 -9.37 0.45 9.05
N ASN A 54 -8.21 -0.22 9.16
CA ASN A 54 -7.91 -1.10 10.29
C ASN A 54 -7.91 -0.33 11.62
N LEU A 55 -7.27 0.85 11.66
CA LEU A 55 -7.30 1.69 12.86
C LEU A 55 -8.73 2.11 13.24
N LYS A 56 -9.57 2.52 12.27
CA LYS A 56 -11.00 2.82 12.51
C LYS A 56 -11.77 1.61 13.01
N SER A 57 -11.51 0.42 12.48
CA SER A 57 -12.16 -0.81 12.95
C SER A 57 -11.82 -1.12 14.41
N HIS A 58 -10.58 -0.83 14.84
CA HIS A 58 -10.14 -1.02 16.22
C HIS A 58 -10.60 0.11 17.15
N LEU A 59 -10.75 1.34 16.65
CA LEU A 59 -11.32 2.46 17.39
C LEU A 59 -12.85 2.34 17.54
N LYS A 60 -13.50 1.53 16.70
CA LYS A 60 -14.92 1.22 16.82
C LYS A 60 -15.14 0.09 17.82
N THR A 61 -14.63 0.26 19.03
CA THR A 61 -15.23 -0.36 20.21
C THR A 61 -16.43 0.50 20.58
N PRO A 62 -17.68 0.05 20.38
CA PRO A 62 -18.83 0.75 20.92
C PRO A 62 -18.80 0.58 22.45
N SER A 63 -18.24 1.55 23.16
CA SER A 63 -18.54 1.74 24.57
C SER A 63 -19.95 2.32 24.67
N ALA A 64 -20.93 1.46 24.41
CA ALA A 64 -22.32 1.65 24.81
C ALA A 64 -22.56 0.75 26.03
N ASN A 65 -22.18 1.25 27.20
CA ASN A 65 -22.73 0.88 28.50
C ASN A 65 -23.11 2.24 29.11
N GLY A 66 -24.39 2.56 29.32
CA GLY A 66 -25.38 1.78 30.03
C GLY A 66 -25.52 2.46 31.39
#